data_AF-A0A8T5IYB0-F1
#
_entry.id   AF-A0A8T5IYB0-F1
#
_cell.length_a   1.000
_cell.length_b   1.000
_cell.length_c   1.000
_cell.angle_alpha   90.00
_cell.angle_beta   90.00
_cell.angle_gamma   90.00
#
_symmetry.space_group_name_H-M   'P 1'
#
loop_
_entity.id
_entity.type
_entity.pdbx_description
1 polymer ?
#
loop_
_entity_poly.entity_id
_entity_poly.type
_entity_poly.pdbx_seq_one_letter_code
_entity_poly.pdbx_strand_id
1 'polypeptide(L)'
;MTYTPIEIIAMIFLVSGVIKMIYLIVNPNAWMNFANKIYSKPKPLKYISLILAAIIFYYLIQVFTMVEIFAVMAFMALIIVFGMADHVGKILKSFKIKNMWKEYWIYTLIWIALMAWVIKELFF
;
A
#
# COMPACT_ATOMS: atom_id res chain seq x y z
N MET A 1 17.91 19.89 14.04
CA MET A 1 18.10 18.61 13.32
C MET A 1 17.26 18.66 12.06
N THR A 2 17.85 18.36 10.92
CA THR A 2 17.15 18.37 9.62
C THR A 2 16.76 16.94 9.29
N TYR A 3 15.46 16.68 9.14
CA TYR A 3 14.95 15.36 8.78
C TYR A 3 15.26 15.03 7.32
N THR A 4 15.65 13.79 7.06
CA THR A 4 15.78 13.25 5.70
C THR A 4 14.39 13.08 5.05
N PRO A 5 14.30 13.04 3.71
CA PRO A 5 13.02 12.84 3.04
C PRO A 5 12.27 11.56 3.48
N ILE A 6 13.00 10.47 3.73
CA ILE A 6 12.38 9.20 4.17
C ILE A 6 11.85 9.29 5.61
N GLU A 7 12.54 10.00 6.49
CA GLU A 7 12.06 10.26 7.86
C GLU A 7 10.81 11.14 7.85
N ILE A 8 10.72 12.12 6.94
CA ILE A 8 9.50 12.94 6.76
C ILE A 8 8.34 12.05 6.30
N ILE A 9 8.56 11.17 5.33
CA ILE A 9 7.53 10.23 4.86
C ILE A 9 7.08 9.32 6.01
N ALA A 10 8.02 8.76 6.78
CA ALA A 10 7.73 7.92 7.93
C ALA A 10 6.95 8.68 9.01
N MET A 11 7.30 9.95 9.27
CA MET A 11 6.60 10.80 10.22
C MET A 11 5.17 11.10 9.77
N ILE A 12 4.94 11.43 8.50
CA ILE A 12 3.60 11.64 7.94
C ILE A 12 2.76 10.36 8.07
N PHE A 13 3.34 9.21 7.75
CA PHE A 13 2.66 7.92 7.87
C PHE A 13 2.33 7.59 9.34
N LEU A 14 3.26 7.82 10.26
CA LEU A 14 3.06 7.61 11.69
C LEU A 14 1.93 8.49 12.22
N VAL A 15 1.98 9.81 11.97
CA VAL A 15 0.97 10.75 12.45
C VAL A 15 -0.41 10.40 11.88
N SER A 16 -0.51 10.14 10.58
CA SER A 16 -1.78 9.74 9.97
C SER A 16 -2.31 8.40 10.50
N GLY A 17 -1.42 7.44 10.76
CA GLY A 17 -1.75 6.17 11.38
C GLY A 17 -2.28 6.33 12.81
N VAL A 18 -1.60 7.11 13.65
CA VAL A 18 -2.05 7.41 15.02
C VAL A 18 -3.41 8.10 15.01
N ILE A 19 -3.59 9.13 14.18
CA ILE A 19 -4.89 9.81 14.03
C ILE A 19 -5.97 8.81 13.63
N LYS A 20 -5.71 7.98 12.61
CA LYS A 20 -6.64 6.96 12.15
C LYS A 20 -7.04 6.00 13.28
N MET A 21 -6.08 5.51 14.06
CA MET A 21 -6.34 4.57 15.15
C MET A 21 -7.16 5.23 16.26
N ILE A 22 -6.86 6.48 16.63
CA ILE A 22 -7.65 7.24 17.60
C ILE A 22 -9.10 7.41 17.11
N TYR A 23 -9.29 7.83 15.85
CA TYR A 23 -10.62 8.00 15.28
C TYR A 23 -11.40 6.69 15.19
N LEU A 24 -10.75 5.58 14.85
CA LEU A 24 -11.39 4.26 14.82
C LEU A 24 -11.90 3.83 16.21
N ILE A 25 -11.16 4.15 17.27
CA ILE A 25 -11.55 3.80 18.65
C ILE A 25 -12.64 4.75 19.17
N VAL A 26 -12.48 6.07 18.96
CA VAL A 26 -13.38 7.08 19.53
C VAL A 26 -14.68 7.23 18.72
N ASN A 27 -14.59 7.20 17.39
CA ASN A 27 -15.74 7.40 16.51
C ASN A 27 -15.56 6.63 15.17
N PRO A 28 -15.80 5.31 15.17
CA PRO A 28 -15.61 4.47 13.98
C PRO A 28 -16.49 4.92 12.81
N ASN A 29 -17.69 5.44 13.08
CA ASN A 29 -18.61 5.94 12.05
C ASN A 29 -18.05 7.16 11.32
N ALA A 30 -17.42 8.10 12.05
CA ALA A 30 -16.77 9.25 11.43
C ALA A 30 -15.63 8.82 10.51
N TRP A 31 -14.80 7.87 10.95
CA TRP A 31 -13.75 7.30 10.10
C TRP A 31 -14.33 6.60 8.86
N MET A 32 -15.39 5.80 9.03
CA MET A 32 -16.00 5.08 7.92
C MET A 32 -16.61 6.03 6.88
N ASN A 33 -17.27 7.11 7.32
CA ASN A 33 -17.80 8.14 6.44
C ASN A 33 -16.69 8.87 5.68
N PHE A 34 -15.58 9.18 6.34
CA PHE A 34 -14.41 9.76 5.70
C PHE A 34 -13.80 8.80 4.66
N ALA A 35 -13.60 7.54 5.02
CA ALA A 35 -13.11 6.51 4.11
C ALA A 35 -14.03 6.36 2.89
N ASN A 36 -15.35 6.25 3.09
CA ASN A 36 -16.32 6.17 2.00
C ASN A 36 -16.24 7.37 1.05
N LYS A 37 -16.03 8.59 1.57
CA LYS A 37 -15.88 9.80 0.74
C LYS A 37 -14.62 9.76 -0.15
N ILE A 38 -13.54 9.15 0.34
CA ILE A 38 -12.30 8.99 -0.42
C ILE A 38 -12.45 7.87 -1.46
N TYR A 39 -12.85 6.67 -1.00
CA TYR A 39 -12.92 5.47 -1.85
C TYR A 39 -14.06 5.53 -2.89
N SER A 40 -15.09 6.36 -2.69
CA SER A 40 -16.13 6.61 -3.71
C SER A 40 -15.62 7.33 -4.97
N LYS A 41 -14.39 7.85 -4.96
CA LYS A 41 -13.75 8.48 -6.11
C LYS A 41 -12.54 7.65 -6.61
N PRO A 42 -12.77 6.47 -7.23
CA PRO A 42 -11.71 5.51 -7.51
C PRO A 42 -10.67 6.00 -8.53
N LYS A 43 -11.09 6.75 -9.57
CA LYS A 43 -10.17 7.26 -10.60
C LYS A 43 -9.11 8.22 -10.02
N PRO A 44 -9.46 9.34 -9.36
CA PRO A 44 -8.46 10.23 -8.79
C PRO A 44 -7.63 9.55 -7.70
N LEU A 45 -8.26 8.70 -6.87
CA LEU A 45 -7.54 7.95 -5.85
C LEU A 45 -6.46 7.04 -6.46
N LYS A 46 -6.77 6.33 -7.55
CA LYS A 46 -5.82 5.46 -8.27
C LYS A 46 -4.60 6.25 -8.76
N TYR A 47 -4.81 7.38 -9.43
CA TYR A 47 -3.71 8.19 -9.96
C TYR A 47 -2.86 8.84 -8.85
N ILE A 48 -3.50 9.42 -7.84
CA ILE A 48 -2.80 10.01 -6.68
C ILE A 48 -1.97 8.95 -5.97
N SER A 49 -2.54 7.76 -5.74
CA SER A 49 -1.83 6.65 -5.08
C SER A 49 -0.65 6.16 -5.91
N LEU A 50 -0.78 6.08 -7.24
CA LEU A 50 0.32 5.68 -8.11
C LEU A 50 1.47 6.70 -8.10
N ILE A 51 1.15 7.99 -8.15
CA ILE A 51 2.15 9.07 -8.06
C ILE A 51 2.86 9.04 -6.71
N LEU A 52 2.10 8.96 -5.62
CA LEU A 52 2.68 8.87 -4.27
C LEU A 52 3.54 7.61 -4.10
N ALA A 53 3.10 6.47 -4.63
CA ALA A 53 3.87 5.24 -4.60
C ALA A 53 5.21 5.40 -5.34
N ALA A 54 5.23 6.02 -6.52
CA ALA A 54 6.46 6.28 -7.27
C ALA A 54 7.41 7.22 -6.52
N ILE A 55 6.88 8.29 -5.89
CA ILE A 55 7.68 9.23 -5.10
C ILE A 55 8.29 8.52 -3.89
N ILE A 56 7.49 7.77 -3.12
CA ILE A 56 7.98 7.05 -1.94
C ILE A 56 9.00 6.00 -2.36
N PHE A 57 8.73 5.25 -3.44
CA PHE A 57 9.65 4.23 -3.95
C PHE A 57 11.00 4.83 -4.34
N TYR A 58 11.03 5.98 -5.01
CA TYR A 58 12.26 6.70 -5.36
C TYR A 58 13.13 7.02 -4.14
N TYR A 59 12.53 7.43 -3.02
CA TYR A 59 13.27 7.68 -1.79
C TYR A 59 13.65 6.40 -1.05
N LEU A 60 12.82 5.35 -1.11
CA LEU A 60 13.12 4.06 -0.49
C LEU A 60 14.37 3.42 -1.09
N ILE A 61 14.48 3.36 -2.41
CA ILE A 61 15.61 2.69 -3.10
C ILE A 61 16.95 3.44 -2.96
N GLN A 62 16.94 4.66 -2.43
CA GLN A 62 18.18 5.40 -2.11
C GLN A 62 18.78 5.00 -0.77
N VAL A 63 17.96 4.40 0.10
CA VAL A 63 18.33 4.10 1.49
C VAL A 63 18.30 2.59 1.75
N PHE A 64 17.40 1.87 1.09
CA PHE A 64 17.20 0.44 1.26
C PHE A 64 17.43 -0.31 -0.06
N THR A 65 17.94 -1.53 0.08
CA THR A 65 18.00 -2.52 -1.00
C THR A 65 16.59 -3.01 -1.38
N MET A 66 16.41 -3.52 -2.60
CA MET A 66 15.10 -4.08 -2.97
C MET A 66 14.76 -5.31 -2.13
N VAL A 67 15.78 -6.05 -1.68
CA VAL A 67 15.63 -7.20 -0.79
C VAL A 67 15.04 -6.78 0.56
N GLU A 68 15.58 -5.72 1.18
CA GLU A 68 15.04 -5.18 2.45
C GLU A 68 13.61 -4.66 2.29
N ILE A 69 13.32 -3.94 1.20
CA ILE A 69 11.96 -3.47 0.90
C ILE A 69 10.99 -4.66 0.81
N PHE A 70 11.36 -5.71 0.08
CA PHE A 70 10.52 -6.90 -0.05
C PHE A 70 10.37 -7.68 1.25
N ALA A 71 11.40 -7.72 2.10
CA ALA A 71 11.30 -8.33 3.43
C ALA A 71 10.27 -7.60 4.32
N VAL A 72 10.28 -6.25 4.32
CA VAL A 72 9.29 -5.45 5.05
C VAL A 72 7.88 -5.62 4.44
N MET A 73 7.77 -5.70 3.11
CA MET A 73 6.47 -5.98 2.47
C MET A 73 5.94 -7.36 2.83
N ALA A 74 6.80 -8.39 2.91
CA ALA A 74 6.40 -9.72 3.33
C ALA A 74 5.87 -9.72 4.77
N PHE A 75 6.57 -9.03 5.69
CA PHE A 75 6.08 -8.81 7.04
C PHE A 75 4.71 -8.11 7.06
N MET A 76 4.56 -7.01 6.31
CA MET A 76 3.30 -6.27 6.22
C MET A 76 2.16 -7.12 5.64
N ALA A 77 2.44 -7.94 4.62
CA ALA A 77 1.45 -8.84 4.03
C ALA A 77 0.92 -9.85 5.06
N LEU A 78 1.78 -10.40 5.91
CA LEU A 78 1.38 -11.33 6.97
C LEU A 78 0.47 -10.63 8.02
N ILE A 79 0.80 -9.41 8.42
CA ILE A 79 -0.04 -8.62 9.35
C ILE A 79 -1.42 -8.31 8.72
N ILE A 80 -1.47 -7.96 7.43
CA ILE A 80 -2.73 -7.73 6.72
C ILE A 80 -3.57 -9.01 6.68
N VAL A 81 -2.96 -10.15 6.36
CA VAL A 81 -3.67 -11.44 6.35
C VAL A 81 -4.21 -11.78 7.74
N PHE A 82 -3.40 -11.60 8.79
CA PHE A 82 -3.85 -11.79 10.17
C PHE A 82 -5.08 -10.94 10.49
N GLY A 83 -5.07 -9.65 10.15
CA GLY A 83 -6.19 -8.74 10.43
C GLY A 83 -7.43 -8.96 9.55
N MET A 84 -7.29 -9.61 8.39
CA MET A 84 -8.36 -9.73 7.39
C MET A 84 -8.85 -11.15 7.16
N ALA A 85 -8.22 -12.17 7.75
CA ALA A 85 -8.44 -13.59 7.45
C ALA A 85 -9.94 -13.97 7.40
N ASP A 86 -10.71 -13.55 8.41
CA ASP A 86 -12.15 -13.85 8.52
C ASP A 86 -13.02 -13.17 7.45
N HIS A 87 -12.49 -12.13 6.80
CA HIS A 87 -13.22 -11.28 5.87
C HIS A 87 -12.84 -11.54 4.40
N VAL A 88 -11.63 -12.04 4.14
CA VAL A 88 -11.12 -12.26 2.77
C VAL A 88 -12.06 -13.14 1.96
N GLY A 89 -12.57 -14.23 2.54
CA GLY A 89 -13.48 -15.15 1.83
C GLY A 89 -14.77 -14.49 1.33
N LYS A 90 -15.33 -13.53 2.08
CA LYS A 90 -16.51 -12.75 1.66
C LYS A 90 -16.14 -11.75 0.56
N ILE A 91 -15.00 -11.10 0.69
CA ILE A 91 -14.50 -10.12 -0.28
C ILE A 91 -14.27 -10.79 -1.64
N LEU A 92 -13.60 -11.96 -1.67
CA LEU A 92 -13.32 -12.68 -2.91
C LEU A 92 -14.58 -13.06 -3.70
N LYS A 93 -15.67 -13.46 -3.00
CA LYS A 93 -16.95 -13.79 -3.64
C LYS A 93 -17.64 -12.57 -4.29
N SER A 94 -17.28 -11.36 -3.89
CA SER A 94 -17.87 -10.12 -4.45
C SER A 94 -17.20 -9.68 -5.76
N PHE A 95 -16.02 -10.21 -6.08
CA PHE A 95 -15.29 -9.86 -7.29
C PHE A 95 -15.83 -10.59 -8.53
N LYS A 96 -16.11 -9.82 -9.60
CA LYS A 96 -16.39 -10.37 -10.93
C LYS A 96 -15.07 -10.56 -11.67
N ILE A 97 -14.65 -11.81 -11.86
CA ILE A 97 -13.34 -12.15 -12.46
C ILE A 97 -13.23 -11.76 -13.94
N LYS A 98 -14.37 -11.58 -14.63
CA LYS A 98 -14.40 -11.28 -16.06
C LYS A 98 -13.64 -9.97 -16.35
N ASN A 99 -12.56 -10.07 -17.12
CA ASN A 99 -11.67 -8.98 -17.57
C ASN A 99 -10.74 -8.35 -16.51
N MET A 100 -10.54 -8.96 -15.34
CA MET A 100 -9.61 -8.42 -14.32
C MET A 100 -8.22 -8.10 -14.89
N TRP A 101 -7.68 -8.95 -15.77
CA TRP A 101 -6.38 -8.72 -16.39
C TRP A 101 -6.30 -7.36 -17.10
N LYS A 102 -7.35 -6.95 -17.82
CA LYS A 102 -7.39 -5.66 -18.53
C LYS A 102 -7.58 -4.46 -17.60
N GLU A 103 -8.10 -4.65 -16.40
CA GLU A 103 -8.29 -3.57 -15.43
C GLU A 103 -7.03 -3.32 -14.58
N TYR A 104 -6.30 -4.40 -14.30
CA TYR A 104 -5.13 -4.40 -13.42
C TYR A 104 -3.79 -4.62 -14.16
N TRP A 105 -3.75 -4.53 -15.49
CA TRP A 105 -2.52 -4.80 -16.26
C TRP A 105 -1.35 -3.90 -15.84
N ILE A 106 -1.58 -2.60 -15.59
CA ILE A 106 -0.53 -1.67 -15.15
C ILE A 106 0.04 -2.11 -13.80
N TYR A 107 -0.85 -2.41 -12.85
CA TYR A 107 -0.47 -2.90 -11.53
C TYR A 107 0.33 -4.20 -11.64
N THR A 108 -0.13 -5.13 -12.49
CA THR A 108 0.53 -6.41 -12.72
C THR A 108 1.93 -6.23 -13.33
N LEU A 109 2.07 -5.33 -14.30
CA LEU A 109 3.34 -5.02 -14.94
C LEU A 109 4.35 -4.42 -13.93
N ILE A 110 3.89 -3.48 -13.09
CA ILE A 110 4.72 -2.92 -12.02
C ILE A 110 5.22 -4.04 -11.10
N TRP A 111 4.34 -4.96 -10.68
CA TRP A 111 4.75 -6.08 -9.83
C TRP A 111 5.77 -7.00 -10.49
N ILE A 112 5.57 -7.35 -11.76
CA ILE A 112 6.51 -8.17 -12.51
C ILE A 112 7.89 -7.49 -12.56
N ALA A 113 7.93 -6.18 -12.81
CA ALA A 113 9.18 -5.42 -12.85
C ALA A 113 9.88 -5.40 -11.47
N LEU A 114 9.14 -5.17 -10.39
CA LEU A 114 9.70 -5.17 -9.03
C LEU A 114 10.22 -6.55 -8.62
N MET A 115 9.47 -7.62 -8.92
CA MET A 115 9.91 -8.99 -8.65
C MET A 115 11.16 -9.36 -9.45
N ALA A 116 11.22 -8.99 -10.73
CA ALA A 116 12.40 -9.22 -11.56
C ALA A 116 13.63 -8.49 -11.01
N TRP A 117 13.46 -7.28 -10.47
CA TRP A 117 14.54 -6.54 -9.83
C TRP A 117 15.07 -7.25 -8.58
N VAL A 118 14.18 -7.67 -7.67
CA VAL A 118 14.60 -8.39 -6.45
C VAL A 118 15.28 -9.71 -6.79
N ILE A 119 14.75 -10.46 -7.77
CA ILE A 119 15.40 -11.68 -8.27
C ILE A 119 16.80 -11.38 -8.77
N LYS A 120 16.95 -10.30 -9.55
CA LYS A 120 18.28 -9.86 -10.00
C LYS A 120 19.20 -9.63 -8.80
N GLU A 121 18.79 -8.83 -7.83
CA GLU A 121 19.62 -8.46 -6.66
C GLU A 121 19.92 -9.63 -5.71
N LEU A 122 19.08 -10.67 -5.68
CA LEU A 122 19.33 -11.88 -4.89
C LEU A 122 20.33 -12.83 -5.53
N PHE A 123 20.40 -12.88 -6.86
CA PHE A 123 21.11 -13.93 -7.59
C PHE A 123 22.22 -13.44 -8.53
N PHE A 124 22.32 -12.13 -8.79
CA PHE A 124 23.26 -11.50 -9.71
C PHE A 124 23.83 -10.20 -9.15
#